data_AF-A0A371LPL9-F1
#
_entry.id   AF-A0A371LPL9-F1
#
_cell.length_a   1.000
_cell.length_b   1.000
_cell.length_c   1.000
_cell.angle_alpha   90.00
_cell.angle_beta   90.00
_cell.angle_gamma   90.00
#
_symmetry.space_group_name_H-M   'P 1'
#
loop_
_entity.id
_entity.type
_entity.pdbx_description
1 polymer ?
#
loop_
_entity_poly.entity_id
_entity_poly.type
_entity_poly.pdbx_seq_one_letter_code
_entity_poly.pdbx_strand_id
1 'polypeptide(L)'
;MPSTLVHVAVGGLVGAALLGRWFDARSVGVALVAAAVPDLDSFTSTLLPGSHRALFHTLLFPLALAAVVAYDTRVRDPERSVIRGRWGARGVVVSWVGIAALLCGGIFPDLFTNGVNAFYPLHDAFYSISGRAEWSSTRGFVQTFVERRPASSPAPTTETLHYSTVVDPSPGAEPENVERVAPLASSGTELMLIVLGAGVVGGRLLSERLRGRME
;
A
#
# COMPACT_ATOMS: atom_id res chain seq x y z
N MET A 1 0.48 0.83 13.96
CA MET A 1 -0.05 0.53 12.61
C MET A 1 0.39 1.66 11.71
N PRO A 2 1.00 1.39 10.54
CA PRO A 2 1.29 2.42 9.56
C PRO A 2 0.04 3.26 9.31
N SER A 3 0.21 4.58 9.35
CA SER A 3 -0.87 5.51 9.00
C SER A 3 -0.96 5.69 7.50
N THR A 4 -2.09 6.19 7.00
CA THR A 4 -2.24 6.60 5.59
C THR A 4 -1.13 7.53 5.13
N LEU A 5 -0.58 8.36 6.03
CA LEU A 5 0.57 9.21 5.72
C LEU A 5 1.82 8.41 5.39
N VAL A 6 2.09 7.31 6.11
CA VAL A 6 3.19 6.39 5.80
C VAL A 6 2.97 5.72 4.45
N HIS A 7 1.75 5.22 4.19
CA HIS A 7 1.40 4.59 2.90
C HIS A 7 1.63 5.54 1.73
N VAL A 8 1.11 6.76 1.83
CA VAL A 8 1.28 7.82 0.83
C VAL A 8 2.73 8.25 0.69
N ALA A 9 3.50 8.33 1.78
CA ALA A 9 4.92 8.66 1.73
C ALA A 9 5.72 7.61 0.96
N VAL A 10 5.51 6.32 1.25
CA VAL A 10 6.16 5.22 0.52
C VAL A 10 5.71 5.17 -0.94
N GLY A 11 4.41 5.30 -1.20
CA GLY A 11 3.87 5.39 -2.57
C GLY A 11 4.44 6.58 -3.35
N GLY A 12 4.63 7.72 -2.68
CA GLY A 12 5.28 8.90 -3.22
C GLY A 12 6.75 8.68 -3.57
N LEU A 13 7.50 7.96 -2.72
CA LEU A 13 8.88 7.55 -3.02
C LEU A 13 8.96 6.64 -4.25
N VAL A 14 8.05 5.67 -4.36
CA VAL A 14 7.93 4.79 -5.53
C VAL A 14 7.60 5.59 -6.79
N GLY A 15 6.62 6.50 -6.70
CA GLY A 15 6.25 7.40 -7.79
C GLY A 15 7.42 8.28 -8.23
N ALA A 16 8.11 8.89 -7.27
CA ALA A 16 9.32 9.68 -7.53
C ALA A 16 10.40 8.83 -8.20
N ALA A 17 10.67 7.61 -7.75
CA ALA A 17 11.69 6.77 -8.35
C ALA A 17 11.35 6.32 -9.78
N LEU A 18 10.11 5.91 -10.04
CA LEU A 18 9.76 5.15 -11.24
C LEU A 18 9.13 5.96 -12.37
N LEU A 19 8.53 7.13 -12.11
CA LEU A 19 7.87 7.92 -13.17
C LEU A 19 8.85 8.49 -14.21
N GLY A 20 10.14 8.62 -13.85
CA GLY A 20 11.19 9.11 -14.76
C GLY A 20 10.81 10.45 -15.41
N ARG A 21 10.90 10.52 -16.74
CA ARG A 21 10.54 11.70 -17.55
C ARG A 21 9.06 12.07 -17.54
N TRP A 22 8.19 11.18 -17.06
CA TRP A 22 6.75 11.42 -16.95
C TRP A 22 6.36 11.93 -15.57
N PHE A 23 7.34 12.26 -14.72
CA PHE A 23 7.08 12.81 -13.41
C PHE A 23 6.54 14.24 -13.51
N ASP A 24 5.31 14.42 -13.07
CA ASP A 24 4.69 15.72 -12.84
C ASP A 24 3.66 15.60 -11.70
N ALA A 25 3.06 16.72 -11.30
CA ALA A 25 2.08 16.76 -10.22
C ALA A 25 0.90 15.80 -10.43
N ARG A 26 0.44 15.63 -11.67
CA ARG A 26 -0.67 14.74 -12.01
C ARG A 26 -0.26 13.28 -11.87
N SER A 27 0.91 12.93 -12.39
CA SER A 27 1.40 11.55 -12.43
C SER A 27 1.80 11.05 -11.04
N VAL A 28 2.48 11.88 -10.23
CA VAL A 28 2.76 11.52 -8.84
C VAL A 28 1.47 11.49 -8.03
N GLY A 29 0.51 12.37 -8.31
CA GLY A 29 -0.82 12.34 -7.69
C GLY A 29 -1.52 10.98 -7.86
N VAL A 30 -1.40 10.34 -9.02
CA VAL A 30 -1.92 8.97 -9.23
C VAL A 30 -1.25 7.97 -8.30
N ALA A 31 0.08 8.03 -8.13
CA ALA A 31 0.80 7.14 -7.22
C ALA A 31 0.40 7.34 -5.74
N LEU A 32 0.25 8.61 -5.32
CA LEU A 32 -0.20 8.95 -3.96
C LEU A 32 -1.62 8.43 -3.69
N VAL A 33 -2.54 8.65 -4.63
CA VAL A 33 -3.91 8.14 -4.52
C VAL A 33 -3.92 6.61 -4.51
N ALA A 34 -3.19 5.97 -5.42
CA ALA A 34 -3.12 4.51 -5.49
C ALA A 34 -2.59 3.88 -4.19
N ALA A 35 -1.64 4.53 -3.52
CA ALA A 35 -1.13 4.08 -2.23
C ALA A 35 -2.13 4.30 -1.06
N ALA A 36 -3.04 5.27 -1.15
CA ALA A 36 -4.06 5.52 -0.14
C ALA A 36 -5.34 4.68 -0.32
N VAL A 37 -5.58 4.15 -1.52
CA VAL A 37 -6.80 3.39 -1.83
C VAL A 37 -7.00 2.19 -0.90
N PRO A 38 -5.97 1.38 -0.55
CA PRO A 38 -6.17 0.26 0.36
C PRO A 38 -6.80 0.64 1.71
N ASP A 39 -6.38 1.77 2.31
CA ASP A 39 -6.90 2.24 3.60
C ASP A 39 -8.41 2.52 3.61
N LEU A 40 -9.03 2.67 2.44
CA LEU A 40 -10.48 2.82 2.33
C LEU A 40 -11.24 1.59 2.83
N ASP A 41 -10.59 0.42 2.94
CA ASP A 41 -11.23 -0.76 3.53
C ASP A 41 -11.45 -0.65 5.05
N SER A 42 -10.86 0.34 5.74
CA SER A 42 -11.24 0.69 7.11
C SER A 42 -12.73 1.04 7.24
N PHE A 43 -13.29 1.73 6.24
CA PHE A 43 -14.73 2.03 6.20
C PHE A 43 -15.56 0.77 5.98
N THR A 44 -15.05 -0.22 5.28
CA THR A 44 -15.79 -1.46 5.03
C THR A 44 -15.99 -2.28 6.30
N SER A 45 -15.09 -2.14 7.28
CA SER A 45 -15.16 -2.85 8.56
C SER A 45 -16.41 -2.49 9.36
N THR A 46 -16.96 -1.28 9.15
CA THR A 46 -18.23 -0.85 9.74
C THR A 46 -19.45 -1.62 9.20
N LEU A 47 -19.32 -2.26 8.02
CA LEU A 47 -20.38 -3.03 7.37
C LEU A 47 -20.12 -4.54 7.45
N LEU A 48 -18.85 -4.93 7.35
CA LEU A 48 -18.36 -6.30 7.35
C LEU A 48 -17.26 -6.41 8.42
N PRO A 49 -17.59 -6.87 9.64
CA PRO A 49 -16.62 -6.94 10.73
C PRO A 49 -15.31 -7.64 10.32
N GLY A 50 -14.18 -7.02 10.65
CA GLY A 50 -12.85 -7.54 10.36
C GLY A 50 -12.40 -7.44 8.90
N SER A 51 -13.15 -6.75 8.02
CA SER A 51 -12.79 -6.58 6.61
C SER A 51 -11.68 -5.54 6.37
N HIS A 52 -11.32 -4.74 7.39
CA HIS A 52 -10.16 -3.85 7.31
C HIS A 52 -8.89 -4.68 7.11
N ARG A 53 -8.05 -4.25 6.17
CA ARG A 53 -6.85 -4.97 5.70
C ARG A 53 -7.13 -6.33 5.06
N ALA A 54 -8.34 -6.52 4.56
CA ALA A 54 -8.70 -7.67 3.75
C ALA A 54 -9.15 -7.28 2.34
N LEU A 55 -10.23 -6.49 2.23
CA LEU A 55 -10.87 -6.22 0.94
C LEU A 55 -9.97 -5.50 -0.06
N PHE A 56 -9.30 -4.43 0.35
CA PHE A 56 -8.44 -3.65 -0.55
C PHE A 56 -6.95 -3.90 -0.32
N HIS A 57 -6.58 -4.52 0.81
CA HIS A 57 -5.19 -4.93 1.09
C HIS A 57 -4.85 -6.35 0.61
N THR A 58 -5.74 -7.04 -0.08
CA THR A 58 -5.46 -8.33 -0.73
C THR A 58 -4.47 -8.17 -1.88
N LEU A 59 -3.53 -9.13 -2.03
CA LEU A 59 -2.60 -9.16 -3.16
C LEU A 59 -3.28 -9.52 -4.48
N LEU A 60 -4.51 -10.04 -4.42
CA LEU A 60 -5.33 -10.31 -5.60
C LEU A 60 -5.71 -9.01 -6.31
N PHE A 61 -5.84 -7.90 -5.58
CA PHE A 61 -6.24 -6.61 -6.15
C PHE A 61 -5.19 -6.00 -7.07
N PRO A 62 -3.93 -5.76 -6.65
CA PRO A 62 -2.87 -5.32 -7.57
C PRO A 62 -2.60 -6.33 -8.68
N LEU A 63 -2.74 -7.64 -8.42
CA LEU A 63 -2.58 -8.68 -9.43
C LEU A 63 -3.65 -8.56 -10.53
N ALA A 64 -4.91 -8.36 -10.16
CA ALA A 64 -6.00 -8.15 -11.10
C ALA A 64 -5.78 -6.87 -11.93
N LEU A 65 -5.39 -5.76 -11.29
CA LEU A 65 -5.05 -4.52 -11.99
C LEU A 65 -3.89 -4.72 -12.97
N ALA A 66 -2.83 -5.42 -12.56
CA ALA A 66 -1.71 -5.76 -13.41
C ALA A 66 -2.13 -6.62 -14.61
N ALA A 67 -3.01 -7.61 -14.41
CA ALA A 67 -3.56 -8.43 -15.48
C ALA A 67 -4.36 -7.58 -16.48
N VAL A 68 -5.23 -6.67 -16.00
CA VAL A 68 -6.02 -5.76 -16.85
C VAL A 68 -5.12 -4.83 -17.65
N VAL A 69 -4.12 -4.20 -17.01
CA VAL A 69 -3.18 -3.30 -17.68
C VAL A 69 -2.30 -4.06 -18.67
N ALA A 70 -1.80 -5.25 -18.31
CA ALA A 70 -1.02 -6.08 -19.22
C ALA A 70 -1.85 -6.52 -20.43
N TYR A 71 -3.10 -6.92 -20.21
CA TYR A 71 -4.02 -7.29 -21.29
C TYR A 71 -4.25 -6.11 -22.24
N ASP A 72 -4.64 -4.93 -21.73
CA ASP A 72 -4.92 -3.76 -22.57
C ASP A 72 -3.68 -3.24 -23.30
N THR A 73 -2.49 -3.32 -22.70
CA THR A 73 -1.29 -2.65 -23.23
C THR A 73 -0.31 -3.56 -23.96
N ARG A 74 -0.44 -4.89 -23.83
CA ARG A 74 0.47 -5.88 -24.45
C ARG A 74 -0.23 -6.97 -25.26
N VAL A 75 -1.40 -7.46 -24.81
CA VAL A 75 -2.07 -8.60 -25.46
C VAL A 75 -3.05 -8.12 -26.52
N ARG A 76 -3.80 -7.06 -26.22
CA ARG A 76 -4.76 -6.45 -27.14
C ARG A 76 -4.04 -5.73 -28.28
N ASP A 77 -4.67 -5.69 -29.45
CA ASP A 77 -4.18 -4.91 -30.60
C ASP A 77 -3.84 -3.47 -30.15
N PRO A 78 -2.66 -2.93 -30.51
CA PRO A 78 -2.24 -1.60 -30.06
C PRO A 78 -3.23 -0.49 -30.39
N GLU A 79 -3.91 -0.56 -31.54
CA GLU A 79 -4.93 0.40 -31.97
C GLU A 79 -6.21 0.35 -31.12
N ARG A 80 -6.44 -0.78 -30.41
CA ARG A 80 -7.59 -0.99 -29.55
C ARG A 80 -7.29 -0.76 -28.07
N SER A 81 -6.03 -0.52 -27.69
CA SER A 81 -5.65 -0.25 -26.30
C SER A 81 -6.29 1.05 -25.81
N VAL A 82 -7.11 0.96 -24.78
CA VAL A 82 -7.78 2.13 -24.19
C VAL A 82 -6.77 3.02 -23.51
N ILE A 83 -5.79 2.44 -22.80
CA ILE A 83 -4.78 3.20 -22.07
C ILE A 83 -3.87 3.95 -23.04
N ARG A 84 -3.37 3.27 -24.08
CA ARG A 84 -2.52 3.89 -25.09
C ARG A 84 -3.30 4.91 -25.92
N GLY A 85 -4.55 4.59 -26.30
CA GLY A 85 -5.39 5.50 -27.09
C GLY A 85 -5.70 6.82 -26.37
N ARG A 86 -5.98 6.78 -25.06
CA ARG A 86 -6.34 7.98 -24.28
C ARG A 86 -5.14 8.75 -23.73
N TRP A 87 -4.09 8.05 -23.31
CA TRP A 87 -2.99 8.64 -22.54
C TRP A 87 -1.59 8.31 -23.08
N GLY A 88 -1.50 7.61 -24.21
CA GLY A 88 -0.24 7.28 -24.87
C GLY A 88 0.71 6.45 -24.00
N ALA A 89 2.01 6.58 -24.28
CA ALA A 89 3.05 5.92 -23.50
C ALA A 89 3.08 6.37 -22.03
N ARG A 90 2.73 7.64 -21.77
CA ARG A 90 2.61 8.21 -20.42
C ARG A 90 1.60 7.42 -19.58
N GLY A 91 0.41 7.18 -20.12
CA GLY A 91 -0.64 6.42 -19.43
C GLY A 91 -0.17 5.04 -19.00
N VAL A 92 0.50 4.32 -19.90
CA VAL A 92 1.03 2.99 -19.60
C VAL A 92 2.01 3.03 -18.43
N VAL A 93 2.96 3.97 -18.43
CA VAL A 93 3.93 4.13 -17.33
C VAL A 93 3.22 4.47 -16.03
N VAL A 94 2.34 5.48 -16.05
CA VAL A 94 1.61 5.92 -14.84
C VAL A 94 0.73 4.80 -14.28
N SER A 95 0.10 3.98 -15.12
CA SER A 95 -0.67 2.81 -14.66
C SER A 95 0.20 1.78 -13.93
N TRP A 96 1.34 1.41 -14.50
CA TRP A 96 2.27 0.47 -13.86
C TRP A 96 2.87 1.02 -12.57
N VAL A 97 3.22 2.32 -12.54
CA VAL A 97 3.71 2.97 -11.33
C VAL A 97 2.61 3.10 -10.28
N GLY A 98 1.36 3.36 -10.68
CA GLY A 98 0.21 3.36 -9.78
C GLY A 98 0.01 1.99 -9.12
N ILE A 99 0.11 0.90 -9.89
CA ILE A 99 0.05 -0.47 -9.34
C ILE A 99 1.23 -0.73 -8.39
N ALA A 100 2.44 -0.30 -8.75
CA ALA A 100 3.61 -0.42 -7.87
C ALA A 100 3.43 0.38 -6.57
N ALA A 101 2.86 1.59 -6.64
CA ALA A 101 2.58 2.42 -5.47
C ALA A 101 1.46 1.82 -4.60
N LEU A 102 0.43 1.23 -5.20
CA LEU A 102 -0.61 0.49 -4.48
C LEU A 102 -0.01 -0.69 -3.72
N LEU A 103 0.84 -1.48 -4.38
CA LEU A 103 1.47 -2.65 -3.76
C LEU A 103 2.48 -2.23 -2.67
N CYS A 104 3.47 -1.42 -3.04
CA CYS A 104 4.59 -1.08 -2.16
C CYS A 104 4.24 -0.01 -1.11
N GLY A 105 3.34 0.92 -1.44
CA GLY A 105 2.89 1.96 -0.53
C GLY A 105 1.62 1.56 0.20
N GLY A 106 0.63 1.03 -0.50
CA GLY A 106 -0.66 0.68 0.11
C GLY A 106 -0.63 -0.63 0.91
N ILE A 107 -0.05 -1.72 0.40
CA ILE A 107 -0.16 -3.05 1.03
C ILE A 107 1.06 -3.40 1.88
N PHE A 108 2.26 -3.17 1.35
CA PHE A 108 3.50 -3.64 1.99
C PHE A 108 3.73 -3.07 3.40
N PRO A 109 3.51 -1.77 3.70
CA PRO A 109 3.75 -1.28 5.05
C PRO A 109 2.99 -2.09 6.10
N ASP A 110 1.76 -2.52 5.78
CA ASP A 110 0.97 -3.37 6.67
C ASP A 110 1.43 -4.81 6.68
N LEU A 111 1.66 -5.42 5.51
CA LEU A 111 2.18 -6.78 5.40
C LEU A 111 3.48 -6.97 6.22
N PHE A 112 4.36 -5.97 6.22
CA PHE A 112 5.65 -6.02 6.92
C PHE A 112 5.62 -5.50 8.37
N THR A 113 4.46 -5.09 8.90
CA THR A 113 4.36 -4.61 10.30
C THR A 113 3.32 -5.36 11.11
N ASN A 114 2.07 -5.41 10.64
CA ASN A 114 0.93 -5.89 11.43
C ASN A 114 0.15 -7.01 10.73
N GLY A 115 0.34 -7.17 9.42
CA GLY A 115 -0.28 -8.19 8.58
C GLY A 115 -1.45 -7.70 7.74
N VAL A 116 -1.75 -8.46 6.69
CA VAL A 116 -2.88 -8.28 5.76
C VAL A 116 -3.49 -9.62 5.39
N ASN A 117 -4.76 -9.64 5.00
CA ASN A 117 -5.40 -10.84 4.46
C ASN A 117 -5.08 -10.98 2.97
N ALA A 118 -3.87 -11.46 2.68
CA ALA A 118 -3.24 -11.38 1.37
C ALA A 118 -4.01 -12.08 0.23
N PHE A 119 -4.90 -13.03 0.54
CA PHE A 119 -5.63 -13.82 -0.44
C PHE A 119 -7.16 -13.73 -0.28
N TYR A 120 -7.66 -12.77 0.50
CA TYR A 120 -9.09 -12.53 0.61
C TYR A 120 -9.69 -12.11 -0.74
N PRO A 121 -10.89 -12.56 -1.13
CA PRO A 121 -11.80 -13.47 -0.40
C PRO A 121 -11.58 -14.97 -0.70
N LEU A 122 -10.57 -15.34 -1.50
CA LEU A 122 -10.34 -16.73 -1.90
C LEU A 122 -9.88 -17.60 -0.73
N HIS A 123 -9.12 -17.03 0.20
CA HIS A 123 -8.66 -17.69 1.41
C HIS A 123 -8.54 -16.66 2.53
N ASP A 124 -9.39 -16.80 3.55
CA ASP A 124 -9.41 -15.91 4.72
C ASP A 124 -8.30 -16.31 5.71
N ALA A 125 -7.16 -15.61 5.64
CA ALA A 125 -6.12 -15.69 6.66
C ALA A 125 -5.23 -14.46 6.62
N PHE A 126 -4.88 -13.93 7.80
CA PHE A 126 -3.91 -12.84 7.92
C PHE A 126 -2.47 -13.35 7.88
N TYR A 127 -1.68 -12.72 7.00
CA TYR A 127 -0.27 -12.96 6.78
C TYR A 127 0.52 -11.72 7.18
N SER A 128 1.63 -11.91 7.88
CA SER A 128 2.60 -10.84 8.19
C SER A 128 4.02 -11.34 7.94
N ILE A 129 4.90 -10.43 7.54
CA ILE A 129 6.34 -10.67 7.38
C ILE A 129 7.06 -9.80 8.42
N SER A 130 7.05 -10.26 9.66
CA SER A 130 7.61 -9.54 10.82
C SER A 130 8.84 -10.24 11.42
N GLY A 131 9.48 -11.12 10.65
CA GLY A 131 10.72 -11.78 11.06
C GLY A 131 11.92 -10.83 11.06
N ARG A 132 13.10 -11.38 11.33
CA ARG A 132 14.37 -10.66 11.34
C ARG A 132 15.43 -11.43 10.57
N ALA A 133 16.45 -10.73 10.08
CA ALA A 133 17.70 -11.32 9.65
C ALA A 133 18.85 -10.69 10.45
N GLU A 134 19.64 -11.51 11.13
CA GLU A 134 20.74 -11.05 11.96
C GLU A 134 22.01 -11.87 11.67
N TRP A 135 23.15 -11.19 11.61
CA TRP A 135 24.44 -11.83 11.62
C TRP A 135 24.96 -11.88 13.06
N SER A 136 25.17 -13.07 13.59
CA SER A 136 25.65 -13.31 14.93
C SER A 136 27.03 -13.95 14.89
N SER A 137 27.96 -13.44 15.71
CA SER A 137 29.30 -14.02 15.86
C SER A 137 29.27 -15.46 16.42
N THR A 138 28.21 -15.85 17.12
CA THR A 138 28.04 -17.19 17.70
C THR A 138 27.06 -18.07 16.93
N ARG A 139 25.98 -17.48 16.40
CA ARG A 139 24.91 -18.22 15.69
C ARG A 139 25.04 -18.17 14.16
N GLY A 140 25.99 -17.42 13.61
CA GLY A 140 26.09 -17.17 12.18
C GLY A 140 24.91 -16.32 11.68
N PHE A 141 24.52 -16.52 10.42
CA PHE A 141 23.36 -15.86 9.83
C PHE A 141 22.05 -16.52 10.29
N VAL A 142 21.16 -15.76 10.93
CA VAL A 142 19.86 -16.21 11.42
C VAL A 142 18.76 -15.43 10.71
N GLN A 143 17.75 -16.11 10.16
CA GLN A 143 16.62 -15.48 9.47
C GLN A 143 15.28 -16.10 9.90
N THR A 144 14.30 -15.26 10.25
CA THR A 144 12.98 -15.69 10.73
C THR A 144 11.80 -15.16 9.90
N PHE A 145 12.05 -14.58 8.71
CA PHE A 145 10.95 -14.12 7.84
C PHE A 145 9.97 -15.21 7.37
N VAL A 146 10.36 -16.49 7.42
CA VAL A 146 9.52 -17.61 7.02
C VAL A 146 9.45 -18.60 8.17
N GLU A 147 8.39 -18.50 8.97
CA GLU A 147 8.09 -19.44 10.05
C GLU A 147 6.78 -20.15 9.76
N ARG A 148 6.77 -21.48 9.87
CA ARG A 148 5.55 -22.27 9.78
C ARG A 148 4.84 -22.21 11.13
N ARG A 149 3.62 -21.70 11.17
CA ARG A 149 2.81 -21.76 12.40
C ARG A 149 2.57 -23.23 12.78
N PRO A 150 2.67 -23.57 14.08
CA PRO A 150 2.28 -24.89 14.56
C PRO A 150 0.78 -25.12 14.31
N ALA A 151 0.39 -26.38 14.03
CA ALA A 151 -1.01 -26.74 13.74
C ALA A 151 -1.98 -26.38 14.89
N SER A 152 -1.46 -26.24 16.11
CA SER A 152 -2.19 -25.83 17.32
C SER A 152 -2.51 -24.33 17.37
N SER A 153 -2.02 -23.51 16.43
CA SER A 153 -2.21 -22.06 16.40
C SER A 153 -2.69 -21.63 15.01
N PRO A 154 -4.01 -21.66 14.75
CA PRO A 154 -4.57 -21.29 13.46
C PRO A 154 -4.27 -19.83 13.11
N ALA A 155 -4.26 -19.52 11.81
CA ALA A 155 -4.08 -18.16 11.34
C ALA A 155 -5.25 -17.28 11.82
N PRO A 156 -5.01 -16.00 12.19
CA PRO A 156 -6.11 -15.06 12.39
C PRO A 156 -6.90 -14.89 11.09
N THR A 157 -8.21 -14.69 11.22
CA THR A 157 -9.18 -14.56 10.10
C THR A 157 -9.98 -13.27 10.28
N THR A 158 -10.81 -12.89 9.31
CA THR A 158 -11.70 -11.72 9.47
C THR A 158 -12.66 -11.86 10.65
N GLU A 159 -13.02 -13.09 11.05
CA GLU A 159 -13.88 -13.34 12.22
C GLU A 159 -13.14 -13.19 13.56
N THR A 160 -11.83 -13.44 13.59
CA THR A 160 -11.06 -13.55 14.84
C THR A 160 -10.10 -12.40 15.09
N LEU A 161 -9.86 -11.56 14.08
CA LEU A 161 -8.96 -10.41 14.18
C LEU A 161 -9.68 -9.11 13.83
N HIS A 162 -9.67 -8.18 14.77
CA HIS A 162 -10.15 -6.82 14.57
C HIS A 162 -8.99 -5.83 14.63
N TYR A 163 -8.90 -4.96 13.64
CA TYR A 163 -7.99 -3.82 13.66
C TYR A 163 -8.77 -2.56 14.02
N SER A 164 -8.41 -1.93 15.14
CA SER A 164 -9.02 -0.67 15.56
C SER A 164 -8.61 0.47 14.62
N THR A 165 -9.59 1.27 14.19
CA THR A 165 -9.38 2.43 13.33
C THR A 165 -10.15 3.64 13.85
N VAL A 166 -9.92 4.82 13.25
CA VAL A 166 -10.69 6.03 13.59
C VAL A 166 -12.18 5.91 13.29
N VAL A 167 -12.56 5.08 12.31
CA VAL A 167 -13.95 4.89 11.89
C VAL A 167 -14.62 3.70 12.55
N ASP A 168 -13.82 2.68 12.90
CA ASP A 168 -14.23 1.44 13.55
C ASP A 168 -13.29 1.14 14.75
N PRO A 169 -13.44 1.89 15.86
CA PRO A 169 -12.54 1.81 17.01
C PRO A 169 -12.67 0.51 17.82
N SER A 170 -13.85 -0.10 17.88
CA SER A 170 -14.12 -1.31 18.67
C SER A 170 -15.08 -2.25 17.97
N PRO A 171 -14.91 -3.59 18.08
CA PRO A 171 -15.85 -4.54 17.53
C PRO A 171 -17.26 -4.38 18.13
N GLY A 172 -18.28 -4.36 17.28
CA GLY A 172 -19.68 -4.38 17.71
C GLY A 172 -20.22 -3.02 18.14
N ALA A 173 -21.02 -2.99 19.22
CA ALA A 173 -21.66 -1.76 19.68
C ALA A 173 -20.68 -0.87 20.44
N GLU A 174 -20.56 0.39 19.99
CA GLU A 174 -19.67 1.38 20.58
C GLU A 174 -20.32 2.10 21.79
N PRO A 175 -19.56 2.43 22.84
CA PRO A 175 -20.06 3.27 23.92
C PRO A 175 -20.28 4.72 23.46
N GLU A 176 -21.16 5.46 24.14
CA GLU A 176 -21.56 6.83 23.76
C GLU A 176 -20.37 7.82 23.65
N ASN A 177 -19.33 7.61 24.45
CA ASN A 177 -18.13 8.45 24.54
C ASN A 177 -16.87 7.78 23.98
N VAL A 178 -17.02 6.90 22.99
CA VAL A 178 -15.91 6.20 22.34
C VAL A 178 -14.87 7.17 21.75
N GLU A 179 -13.60 6.92 22.06
CA GLU A 179 -12.49 7.70 21.51
C GLU A 179 -12.19 7.28 20.06
N ARG A 180 -11.90 8.26 19.21
CA ARG A 180 -11.51 8.04 17.80
C ARG A 180 -10.14 8.63 17.55
N VAL A 181 -9.17 7.75 17.31
CA VAL A 181 -7.78 8.14 17.10
C VAL A 181 -7.40 7.90 15.65
N ALA A 182 -7.06 8.99 14.93
CA ALA A 182 -6.41 8.91 13.63
C ALA A 182 -4.89 9.00 13.82
N PRO A 183 -4.15 7.88 13.78
CA PRO A 183 -2.70 7.94 13.93
C PRO A 183 -2.10 8.72 12.76
N LEU A 184 -1.28 9.73 13.05
CA LEU A 184 -0.49 10.42 12.03
C LEU A 184 0.86 9.73 11.84
N ALA A 185 1.55 9.43 12.93
CA ALA A 185 2.74 8.58 12.98
C ALA A 185 2.77 7.88 14.34
N SER A 186 2.89 6.56 14.32
CA SER A 186 2.89 5.70 15.50
C SER A 186 4.30 5.44 16.04
N SER A 187 5.36 5.87 15.33
CA SER A 187 6.75 5.77 15.77
C SER A 187 7.63 6.87 15.16
N GLY A 188 8.82 7.06 15.73
CA GLY A 188 9.83 7.97 15.15
C GLY A 188 10.26 7.55 13.73
N THR A 189 10.29 6.24 13.44
CA THR A 189 10.57 5.70 12.11
C THR A 189 9.47 6.05 11.11
N GLU A 190 8.20 5.94 11.51
CA GLU A 190 7.07 6.36 10.66
C GLU A 190 7.12 7.86 10.36
N LEU A 191 7.39 8.69 11.38
CA LEU A 191 7.55 10.14 11.20
C LEU A 191 8.70 10.46 10.24
N MET A 192 9.85 9.78 10.40
CA MET A 192 10.99 9.92 9.51
C MET A 192 10.62 9.56 8.06
N LEU A 193 9.89 8.46 7.84
CA LEU A 193 9.43 8.05 6.51
C LEU A 193 8.50 9.08 5.88
N ILE A 194 7.57 9.65 6.66
CA ILE A 194 6.66 10.71 6.20
C ILE A 194 7.46 11.94 5.75
N VAL A 195 8.39 12.40 6.58
CA VAL A 195 9.26 13.56 6.25
C VAL A 195 10.09 13.29 5.00
N LEU A 196 10.67 12.09 4.90
CA LEU A 196 11.48 11.69 3.75
C LEU A 196 10.63 11.64 2.46
N GLY A 197 9.48 10.96 2.49
CA GLY A 197 8.60 10.84 1.33
C GLY A 197 8.07 12.19 0.86
N ALA A 198 7.58 13.02 1.79
CA ALA A 198 7.12 14.37 1.49
C ALA A 198 8.25 15.25 0.93
N GLY A 199 9.45 15.18 1.54
CA GLY A 199 10.62 15.91 1.10
C GLY A 199 11.08 15.52 -0.32
N VAL A 200 11.12 14.23 -0.63
CA VAL A 200 11.51 13.73 -1.96
C VAL A 200 10.50 14.14 -3.03
N VAL A 201 9.20 13.92 -2.79
CA VAL A 201 8.15 14.30 -3.74
C VAL A 201 8.11 15.81 -3.93
N GLY A 202 8.14 16.58 -2.84
CA GLY A 202 8.14 18.04 -2.87
C GLY A 202 9.38 18.62 -3.56
N GLY A 203 10.56 18.08 -3.24
CA GLY A 203 11.82 18.47 -3.86
C GLY A 203 11.86 18.19 -5.36
N ARG A 204 11.36 17.02 -5.79
CA ARG A 204 11.19 16.70 -7.22
C ARG A 204 10.23 17.67 -7.91
N LEU A 205 9.05 17.92 -7.33
CA LEU A 205 8.07 18.85 -7.91
C LEU A 205 8.63 20.26 -8.04
N LEU A 206 9.41 20.72 -7.07
CA LEU A 206 10.11 22.01 -7.16
C LEU A 206 11.17 22.00 -8.26
N SER A 207 11.95 20.93 -8.38
CA SER A 207 12.97 20.80 -9.44
C SER A 207 12.35 20.86 -10.84
N GLU A 208 11.25 20.15 -11.08
CA GLU A 208 10.52 20.20 -12.37
C GLU A 208 9.99 21.61 -12.67
N ARG A 209 9.41 22.29 -11.67
CA ARG A 209 8.95 23.67 -11.83
C ARG A 209 10.07 24.64 -12.17
N LEU A 210 11.26 24.45 -11.59
CA LEU A 210 12.42 25.30 -11.87
C LEU A 210 12.99 25.06 -13.26
N ARG A 211 13.05 23.79 -13.71
CA ARG A 211 13.46 23.44 -15.09
C ARG A 211 12.55 24.08 -16.13
N GLY A 212 11.23 23.97 -15.96
CA GLY A 212 10.26 24.58 -16.88
C GLY A 212 10.22 26.12 -16.88
N ARG A 213 10.96 26.80 -16.00
CA ARG A 213 11.14 28.26 -16.03
C ARG A 213 12.41 28.71 -16.76
N MET A 214 13.34 27.78 -17.02
CA MET A 214 14.61 28.04 -17.70
C MET A 214 14.55 27.70 -19.20
N GLU A 215 13.54 26.92 -19.61
CA GLU A 215 13.16 26.67 -21.01
C GLU A 215 12.17 27.73 -21.51
#